data_AF-A0A6G3PVC8-F1
#
_entry.id   AF-A0A6G3PVC8-F1
#
_cell.length_a   1.000
_cell.length_b   1.000
_cell.length_c   1.000
_cell.angle_alpha   90.00
_cell.angle_beta   90.00
_cell.angle_gamma   90.00
#
_symmetry.space_group_name_H-M   'P 1'
#
loop_
_entity.id
_entity.type
_entity.pdbx_description
1 polymer ?
#
loop_
_entity_poly.entity_id
_entity_poly.type
_entity_poly.pdbx_seq_one_letter_code
_entity_poly.pdbx_strand_id
1 'polypeptide(L)'
;ALDGVVRRLDLLVDDSDGVVLGRLRIPVPPPPPDARSPHVGVTAVWDTCRSLMTSLVRPAPVAAAQPETHRLRIEADGVVLSDLDTPVRDLSVTSRGGGGLADVVVRTASGEDVTVEAEAVTVSGADFRYRADIRTAGPVRTRTWTVRPGAWSLMLPAPASADAAAGARW
;
A
#
# COMPACT_ATOMS: atom_id res chain seq x y z
N ALA A 1 -22.95 23.48 -14.60
CA ALA A 1 -22.02 23.37 -13.46
C ALA A 1 -22.15 21.97 -12.88
N LEU A 2 -21.13 21.44 -12.19
CA LEU A 2 -21.26 20.19 -11.46
C LEU A 2 -21.95 20.51 -10.12
N ASP A 3 -23.11 19.92 -9.86
CA ASP A 3 -23.84 20.11 -8.60
C ASP A 3 -23.23 19.18 -7.54
N GLY A 4 -22.29 19.72 -6.74
CA GLY A 4 -21.55 18.95 -5.74
C GLY A 4 -20.92 19.84 -4.68
N VAL A 5 -20.38 19.20 -3.64
CA VAL A 5 -19.67 19.85 -2.53
C VAL A 5 -18.16 19.65 -2.68
N VAL A 6 -17.39 20.71 -2.45
CA VAL A 6 -15.93 20.61 -2.42
C VAL A 6 -15.50 19.94 -1.11
N ARG A 7 -14.76 18.84 -1.21
CA ARG A 7 -14.13 18.15 -0.09
C ARG A 7 -12.62 18.27 -0.20
N ARG A 8 -11.99 18.76 0.86
CA ARG A 8 -10.55 18.82 0.99
C ARG A 8 -10.03 17.48 1.49
N LEU A 9 -8.92 17.02 0.92
CA LEU A 9 -8.22 15.80 1.29
C LEU A 9 -6.76 16.12 1.56
N ASP A 10 -6.20 15.37 2.49
CA ASP A 10 -4.78 15.39 2.81
C ASP A 10 -4.05 14.50 1.81
N LEU A 11 -2.80 14.86 1.50
CA LEU A 11 -1.93 14.10 0.61
C LEU A 11 -0.69 13.65 1.36
N LEU A 12 -0.23 12.43 1.13
CA LEU A 12 1.07 12.01 1.59
C LEU A 12 2.08 12.25 0.46
N VAL A 13 3.10 13.07 0.71
CA VAL A 13 4.08 13.50 -0.30
C VAL A 13 5.47 13.08 0.13
N ASP A 14 6.22 12.47 -0.77
CA ASP A 14 7.59 12.05 -0.51
C ASP A 14 8.61 13.14 -0.83
N ASP A 15 9.81 13.03 -0.28
CA ASP A 15 10.92 13.98 -0.46
C ASP A 15 11.45 14.08 -1.92
N SER A 16 10.90 13.28 -2.85
CA SER A 16 11.15 13.33 -4.30
C SER A 16 9.92 13.86 -5.07
N ASP A 17 9.04 14.57 -4.37
CA ASP A 17 7.77 15.13 -4.86
C ASP A 17 6.75 14.06 -5.34
N GLY A 18 6.96 12.79 -5.00
CA GLY A 18 6.00 11.73 -5.26
C GLY A 18 4.77 11.85 -4.37
N VAL A 19 3.57 11.67 -4.93
CA VAL A 19 2.30 11.79 -4.19
C VAL A 19 1.64 10.42 -4.02
N VAL A 20 1.15 10.15 -2.82
CA VAL A 20 0.31 9.00 -2.45
C VAL A 20 -1.07 9.53 -2.04
N LEU A 21 -2.11 9.06 -2.73
CA LEU A 21 -3.51 9.40 -2.49
C LEU A 21 -4.19 8.45 -1.52
N GLY A 22 -3.88 7.15 -1.62
CA GLY A 22 -4.55 6.09 -0.87
C GLY A 22 -3.61 5.42 0.12
N ARG A 23 -2.66 4.63 -0.40
CA ARG A 23 -1.82 3.76 0.43
C ARG A 23 -0.41 3.61 -0.10
N LEU A 24 0.55 3.78 0.81
CA LEU A 24 1.94 3.40 0.67
C LEU A 24 2.14 1.97 1.22
N ARG A 25 2.95 1.14 0.55
CA ARG A 25 3.34 -0.21 1.00
C ARG A 25 4.81 -0.52 0.82
N ILE A 26 5.40 -1.16 1.83
CA ILE A 26 6.73 -1.79 1.78
C ILE A 26 6.62 -3.17 2.44
N PRO A 27 7.05 -4.27 1.78
CA PRO A 27 7.52 -4.32 0.41
C PRO A 27 6.40 -4.05 -0.60
N VAL A 28 6.78 -3.95 -1.88
CA VAL A 28 5.83 -3.96 -2.99
C VAL A 28 5.06 -5.28 -2.95
N PRO A 29 3.72 -5.27 -2.79
CA PRO A 29 2.95 -6.52 -2.79
C PRO A 29 3.09 -7.22 -4.15
N PRO A 30 3.17 -8.56 -4.16
CA PRO A 30 3.20 -9.32 -5.41
C PRO A 30 1.90 -9.07 -6.20
N PRO A 31 1.96 -9.10 -7.54
CA PRO A 31 0.74 -9.01 -8.33
C PRO A 31 -0.21 -10.16 -7.97
N PRO A 32 -1.53 -9.93 -7.95
CA PRO A 32 -2.48 -11.01 -7.70
C PRO A 32 -2.30 -12.11 -8.76
N PRO A 33 -2.52 -13.40 -8.39
CA PRO A 33 -2.25 -14.54 -9.27
C PRO A 33 -3.00 -14.48 -10.60
N ASP A 34 -4.13 -13.78 -10.65
CA ASP A 34 -5.03 -13.70 -11.82
C ASP A 34 -4.70 -12.53 -12.76
N ALA A 35 -3.70 -11.70 -12.44
CA ALA A 35 -3.24 -10.60 -13.30
C ALA A 35 -2.38 -11.06 -14.49
N ARG A 36 -2.16 -12.37 -14.67
CA ARG A 36 -1.69 -12.90 -15.96
C ARG A 36 -2.83 -12.73 -16.96
N SER A 37 -2.73 -11.70 -17.79
CA SER A 37 -3.66 -11.48 -18.90
C SER A 37 -3.82 -12.79 -19.69
N PRO A 38 -5.05 -13.26 -19.98
CA PRO A 38 -5.22 -14.36 -20.92
C PRO A 38 -4.61 -13.93 -22.26
N HIS A 39 -3.51 -14.57 -22.65
CA HIS A 39 -2.90 -14.33 -23.95
C HIS A 39 -3.85 -14.85 -25.03
N VAL A 40 -4.59 -13.94 -25.67
CA VAL A 40 -5.47 -14.27 -26.80
C VAL A 40 -4.60 -14.40 -28.04
N GLY A 41 -4.34 -15.64 -28.46
CA GLY A 41 -3.77 -16.00 -29.78
C GLY A 41 -2.52 -16.89 -29.72
N VAL A 42 -2.52 -17.94 -30.57
CA VAL A 42 -1.45 -18.91 -30.97
C VAL A 42 -0.61 -19.59 -29.86
N THR A 43 -0.34 -18.97 -28.71
CA THR A 43 0.44 -19.56 -27.60
C THR A 43 -0.37 -20.52 -26.72
N ALA A 44 -1.70 -20.52 -26.82
CA ALA A 44 -2.59 -21.36 -25.99
C ALA A 44 -2.33 -22.88 -26.15
N VAL A 45 -1.89 -23.32 -27.34
CA VAL A 45 -1.55 -24.73 -27.61
C VAL A 45 -0.21 -25.12 -26.97
N TRP A 46 0.75 -24.19 -26.90
CA TRP A 46 2.04 -24.41 -26.27
C TRP A 46 1.92 -24.53 -24.75
N ASP A 47 1.00 -23.77 -24.14
CA ASP A 47 0.74 -23.81 -22.70
C ASP A 47 0.04 -25.10 -22.26
N THR A 48 -0.80 -25.69 -23.12
CA THR A 48 -1.39 -27.01 -22.86
C THR A 48 -0.35 -28.12 -22.85
N CYS A 49 0.64 -28.08 -23.77
CA CYS A 49 1.77 -29.02 -23.73
C CYS A 49 2.62 -28.86 -22.46
N ARG A 50 2.81 -27.63 -21.98
CA ARG A 50 3.59 -27.34 -20.77
C ARG A 50 2.91 -27.85 -19.49
N SER A 51 1.58 -27.70 -19.39
CA SER A 51 0.80 -28.17 -18.25
C SER A 51 0.88 -29.70 -18.07
N LEU A 52 0.99 -30.43 -19.17
CA LEU A 52 1.13 -31.90 -19.13
C LEU A 52 2.54 -32.32 -18.71
N MET A 53 3.58 -31.54 -19.05
CA MET A 53 4.94 -31.81 -18.58
C MET A 53 5.13 -31.55 -17.08
N THR A 54 4.49 -30.53 -16.50
CA THR A 54 4.59 -30.27 -15.06
C THR A 54 3.88 -31.30 -14.19
N SER A 55 2.95 -32.07 -14.76
CA SER A 55 2.24 -33.14 -14.05
C SER A 55 3.09 -34.37 -13.76
N LEU A 56 4.31 -34.47 -14.32
CA LEU A 56 5.22 -35.60 -14.13
C LEU A 56 6.29 -35.35 -13.07
N VAL A 57 6.29 -34.16 -12.45
CA VAL A 57 7.21 -33.83 -11.34
C VAL A 57 6.45 -33.98 -10.03
N ARG A 58 6.80 -35.02 -9.27
CA ARG A 58 6.35 -35.21 -7.88
C ARG A 58 6.66 -33.93 -7.10
N PRO A 59 5.66 -33.18 -6.59
CA PRO A 59 5.95 -31.96 -5.87
C PRO A 59 6.72 -32.32 -4.61
N ALA A 60 7.96 -31.83 -4.52
CA ALA A 60 8.66 -31.77 -3.25
C ALA A 60 7.79 -30.96 -2.28
N PRO A 61 7.69 -31.32 -0.99
CA PRO A 61 6.94 -30.53 -0.03
C PRO A 61 7.45 -29.10 -0.10
N VAL A 62 6.58 -28.18 -0.50
CA VAL A 62 6.88 -26.75 -0.52
C VAL A 62 7.00 -26.37 0.95
N ALA A 63 8.24 -26.28 1.45
CA ALA A 63 8.49 -25.62 2.71
C ALA A 63 7.79 -24.26 2.66
N ALA A 64 6.93 -23.97 3.62
CA ALA A 64 6.22 -22.69 3.67
C ALA A 64 7.26 -21.58 3.51
N ALA A 65 7.16 -20.81 2.42
CA ALA A 65 8.08 -19.71 2.15
C ALA A 65 8.03 -18.78 3.37
N GLN A 66 9.17 -18.61 4.04
CA GLN A 66 9.24 -17.67 5.15
C GLN A 66 8.87 -16.28 4.62
N PRO A 67 8.02 -15.52 5.33
CA PRO A 67 7.66 -14.17 4.87
C PRO A 67 8.93 -13.34 4.72
N GLU A 68 9.10 -12.70 3.57
CA GLU A 68 10.29 -11.89 3.32
C GLU A 68 10.37 -10.74 4.33
N THR A 69 11.53 -10.60 4.97
CA THR A 69 11.77 -9.54 5.97
C THR A 69 12.85 -8.59 5.48
N HIS A 70 12.73 -7.33 5.87
CA HIS A 70 13.57 -6.24 5.41
C HIS A 70 14.21 -5.59 6.63
N ARG A 71 15.54 -5.44 6.62
CA ARG A 71 16.26 -4.70 7.66
C ARG A 71 16.12 -3.20 7.40
N LEU A 72 15.03 -2.63 7.91
CA LEU A 72 14.66 -1.23 7.75
C LEU A 72 14.45 -0.60 9.11
N ARG A 73 14.90 0.64 9.24
CA ARG A 73 14.58 1.54 10.33
C ARG A 73 13.40 2.41 9.91
N ILE A 74 12.38 2.45 10.75
CA ILE A 74 11.14 3.20 10.54
C ILE A 74 11.01 4.21 11.66
N GLU A 75 10.91 5.48 11.29
CA GLU A 75 10.69 6.60 12.20
C GLU A 75 9.38 7.30 11.84
N ALA A 76 8.58 7.65 12.84
CA ALA A 76 7.38 8.45 12.72
C ALA A 76 7.51 9.68 13.60
N ASP A 77 7.43 10.88 13.02
CA ASP A 77 7.64 12.16 13.70
C ASP A 77 8.94 12.22 14.55
N GLY A 78 10.00 11.54 14.05
CA GLY A 78 11.29 11.42 14.71
C GLY A 78 11.38 10.32 15.79
N VAL A 79 10.29 9.60 16.08
CA VAL A 79 10.26 8.47 17.00
C VAL A 79 10.49 7.15 16.27
N VAL A 80 11.43 6.34 16.73
CA VAL A 80 11.73 5.02 16.14
C VAL A 80 10.63 4.01 16.47
N LEU A 81 9.97 3.48 15.45
CA LEU A 81 8.96 2.41 15.57
C LEU A 81 9.58 1.01 15.42
N SER A 82 10.58 0.89 14.56
CA SER A 82 11.37 -0.34 14.36
C SER A 82 12.77 0.07 13.92
N ASP A 83 13.81 -0.54 14.48
CA ASP A 83 15.20 -0.33 14.06
C ASP A 83 15.72 -1.52 13.25
N LEU A 84 16.93 -1.39 12.70
CA LEU A 84 17.56 -2.37 11.80
C LEU A 84 17.71 -3.79 12.39
N ASP A 85 17.74 -3.90 13.72
CA ASP A 85 17.85 -5.17 14.46
C ASP A 85 16.54 -5.96 14.51
N THR A 86 15.41 -5.31 14.24
CA THR A 86 14.08 -5.93 14.18
C THR A 86 13.58 -5.91 12.74
N PRO A 87 13.74 -7.00 11.97
CA PRO A 87 13.34 -7.02 10.57
C PRO A 87 11.84 -6.75 10.38
N VAL A 88 11.53 -5.89 9.41
CA VAL A 88 10.17 -5.50 9.05
C VAL A 88 9.62 -6.47 8.01
N ARG A 89 8.42 -7.00 8.25
CA ARG A 89 7.67 -7.81 7.27
C ARG A 89 6.84 -6.93 6.32
N ASP A 90 6.15 -5.93 6.88
CA ASP A 90 5.24 -5.05 6.14
C ASP A 90 5.18 -3.68 6.82
N LEU A 91 5.11 -2.63 6.03
CA LEU A 91 4.77 -1.27 6.41
C LEU A 91 3.63 -0.82 5.51
N SER A 92 2.59 -0.23 6.10
CA SER A 92 1.58 0.51 5.36
C SER A 92 1.36 1.89 5.97
N VAL A 93 1.26 2.90 5.09
CA VAL A 93 0.91 4.26 5.48
C VAL A 93 -0.29 4.72 4.67
N THR A 94 -1.31 5.24 5.34
CA THR A 94 -2.53 5.77 4.68
C THR A 94 -2.81 7.17 5.20
N SER A 95 -2.98 8.13 4.29
CA SER A 95 -3.40 9.48 4.69
C SER A 95 -4.82 9.43 5.22
N ARG A 96 -5.05 10.00 6.40
CA ARG A 96 -6.40 10.21 6.91
C ARG A 96 -6.99 11.46 6.24
N GLY A 97 -8.30 11.50 6.07
CA GLY A 97 -8.96 12.68 5.50
C GLY A 97 -9.13 13.79 6.54
N GLY A 98 -8.46 14.93 6.35
CA GLY A 98 -8.76 16.22 6.98
C GLY A 98 -8.18 16.44 8.38
N GLY A 99 -7.18 15.65 8.77
CA GLY A 99 -6.56 15.68 10.11
C GLY A 99 -5.06 15.98 10.11
N GLY A 100 -4.40 16.01 8.95
CA GLY A 100 -2.96 16.25 8.85
C GLY A 100 -2.09 15.07 9.31
N LEU A 101 -2.69 13.92 9.60
CA LEU A 101 -2.01 12.72 10.07
C LEU A 101 -2.24 11.55 9.11
N ALA A 102 -1.27 10.64 9.08
CA ALA A 102 -1.37 9.36 8.41
C ALA A 102 -1.36 8.22 9.43
N ASP A 103 -2.19 7.20 9.20
CA ASP A 103 -2.11 5.95 9.94
C ASP A 103 -0.88 5.17 9.44
N VAL A 104 -0.01 4.78 10.35
CA VAL A 104 1.22 4.03 10.10
C VAL A 104 1.10 2.69 10.80
N VAL A 105 1.20 1.60 10.03
CA VAL A 105 1.17 0.24 10.56
C VAL A 105 2.46 -0.47 10.16
N VAL A 106 3.21 -0.91 11.16
CA VAL A 106 4.46 -1.68 11.00
C VAL A 106 4.25 -3.09 11.55
N ARG A 107 4.49 -4.08 10.71
CA ARG A 107 4.52 -5.49 11.11
C ARG A 107 5.94 -5.99 11.13
N THR A 108 6.38 -6.48 12.27
CA THR A 108 7.77 -6.91 12.48
C THR A 108 7.91 -8.42 12.51
N ALA A 109 9.15 -8.91 12.39
CA ALA A 109 9.47 -10.32 12.50
C ALA A 109 9.31 -10.89 13.93
N SER A 110 9.28 -10.04 14.96
CA SER A 110 9.00 -10.47 16.34
C SER A 110 7.52 -10.82 16.55
N GLY A 111 6.63 -10.37 15.66
CA GLY A 111 5.19 -10.64 15.72
C GLY A 111 4.38 -9.56 16.43
N GLU A 112 5.01 -8.48 16.89
CA GLU A 112 4.33 -7.29 17.40
C GLU A 112 4.06 -6.31 16.25
N ASP A 113 2.77 -5.95 16.09
CA ASP A 113 2.33 -4.93 15.14
C ASP A 113 2.26 -3.59 15.86
N VAL A 114 2.99 -2.59 15.33
CA VAL A 114 2.98 -1.22 15.85
C VAL A 114 2.06 -0.37 14.99
N THR A 115 1.11 0.33 15.60
CA THR A 115 0.21 1.27 14.91
C THR A 115 0.29 2.64 15.56
N VAL A 116 0.56 3.68 14.77
CA VAL A 116 0.61 5.08 15.22
C VAL A 116 -0.02 6.01 14.18
N GLU A 117 -0.42 7.20 14.61
CA GLU A 117 -0.74 8.31 13.70
C GLU A 117 0.47 9.26 13.65
N ALA A 118 0.84 9.75 12.48
CA ALA A 118 2.03 10.59 12.31
C ALA A 118 1.90 11.63 11.18
N GLU A 119 2.59 12.76 11.30
CA GLU A 119 2.69 13.78 10.24
C GLU A 119 3.75 13.42 9.18
N ALA A 120 4.83 12.76 9.61
CA ALA A 120 5.92 12.34 8.76
C ALA A 120 6.43 10.94 9.11
N VAL A 121 6.75 10.16 8.09
CA VAL A 121 7.35 8.82 8.22
C VAL A 121 8.63 8.76 7.42
N THR A 122 9.72 8.36 8.05
CA THR A 122 11.00 8.13 7.38
C THR A 122 11.34 6.64 7.43
N VAL A 123 11.66 6.07 6.28
CA VAL A 123 12.15 4.69 6.16
C VAL A 123 13.58 4.74 5.65
N SER A 124 14.49 4.04 6.33
CA SER A 124 15.89 3.95 5.94
C SER A 124 16.45 2.53 6.15
N GLY A 125 17.56 2.19 5.48
CA GLY A 125 18.24 0.91 5.69
C GLY A 125 18.75 0.29 4.39
N ALA A 126 18.56 -1.02 4.25
CA ALA A 126 18.87 -1.73 3.00
C ALA A 126 18.06 -1.18 1.81
N ASP A 127 18.56 -1.35 0.59
CA ASP A 127 17.86 -0.93 -0.63
C ASP A 127 16.45 -1.56 -0.70
N PHE A 128 15.41 -0.73 -0.73
CA PHE A 128 14.02 -1.17 -0.74
C PHE A 128 13.22 -0.54 -1.87
N ARG A 129 12.16 -1.25 -2.30
CA ARG A 129 11.13 -0.72 -3.20
C ARG A 129 9.83 -0.51 -2.46
N TYR A 130 9.06 0.47 -2.88
CA TYR A 130 7.76 0.78 -2.30
C TYR A 130 6.69 0.91 -3.39
N ARG A 131 5.45 0.69 -2.99
CA ARG A 131 4.28 0.94 -3.83
C ARG A 131 3.50 2.13 -3.27
N ALA A 132 3.38 3.17 -4.08
CA ALA A 132 2.55 4.35 -3.89
C ALA A 132 1.29 4.20 -4.76
N ASP A 133 0.18 3.76 -4.17
CA ASP A 133 -1.07 3.45 -4.87
C ASP A 133 -0.91 2.45 -6.03
N ILE A 134 -0.73 2.95 -7.25
CA ILE A 134 -0.54 2.18 -8.48
C ILE A 134 0.91 2.18 -8.96
N ARG A 135 1.75 3.07 -8.44
CA ARG A 135 3.14 3.23 -8.86
C ARG A 135 4.08 2.46 -7.94
N THR A 136 5.03 1.77 -8.54
CA THR A 136 6.16 1.18 -7.81
C THR A 136 7.38 2.07 -8.04
N ALA A 137 8.13 2.34 -6.97
CA ALA A 137 9.34 3.16 -7.00
C ALA A 137 10.49 2.49 -6.23
N GLY A 138 11.71 2.97 -6.48
CA GLY A 138 12.95 2.41 -5.95
C GLY A 138 13.68 1.46 -6.91
N PRO A 139 14.81 0.85 -6.48
CA PRO A 139 15.28 0.80 -5.10
C PRO A 139 15.80 2.15 -4.57
N VAL A 140 15.57 2.41 -3.28
CA VAL A 140 16.11 3.56 -2.53
C VAL A 140 16.61 3.08 -1.17
N ARG A 141 17.50 3.86 -0.54
CA ARG A 141 18.00 3.60 0.83
C ARG A 141 17.30 4.38 1.91
N THR A 142 16.73 5.53 1.54
CA THR A 142 16.03 6.41 2.45
C THR A 142 14.92 7.09 1.68
N ARG A 143 13.75 7.20 2.32
CA ARG A 143 12.65 8.00 1.82
C ARG A 143 11.83 8.51 3.00
N THR A 144 11.50 9.79 2.96
CA THR A 144 10.56 10.41 3.89
C THR A 144 9.27 10.73 3.17
N TRP A 145 8.14 10.45 3.82
CA TRP A 145 6.81 10.84 3.40
C TRP A 145 6.20 11.77 4.45
N THR A 146 5.64 12.89 4.02
CA THR A 146 5.04 13.91 4.89
C THR A 146 3.62 14.19 4.45
N VAL A 147 2.71 14.31 5.42
CA VAL A 147 1.33 14.67 5.18
C VAL A 147 1.24 16.16 4.83
N ARG A 148 0.52 16.48 3.76
CA ARG A 148 0.18 17.82 3.30
C ARG A 148 -1.32 18.03 3.50
N PRO A 149 -1.74 18.65 4.61
CA PRO A 149 -3.14 18.77 4.97
C PRO A 149 -3.90 19.66 3.98
N GLY A 150 -5.10 19.22 3.56
CA GLY A 150 -5.99 19.96 2.66
C GLY A 150 -5.40 20.31 1.29
N ALA A 151 -4.31 19.64 0.89
CA ALA A 151 -3.55 19.94 -0.32
C ALA A 151 -4.31 19.60 -1.61
N TRP A 152 -5.37 18.79 -1.52
CA TRP A 152 -6.21 18.44 -2.66
C TRP A 152 -7.69 18.75 -2.42
N SER A 153 -8.40 19.12 -3.48
CA SER A 153 -9.84 19.37 -3.48
C SER A 153 -10.52 18.46 -4.49
N LEU A 154 -11.56 17.76 -4.06
CA LEU A 154 -12.45 17.01 -4.92
C LEU A 154 -13.86 17.57 -4.85
N MET A 155 -14.50 17.75 -6.01
CA MET A 155 -15.94 17.99 -6.06
C MET A 155 -16.66 16.64 -5.98
N LEU A 156 -17.33 16.39 -4.87
CA LEU A 156 -18.04 15.14 -4.60
C LEU A 156 -19.55 15.40 -4.54
N PRO A 157 -20.40 14.41 -4.88
CA PRO A 157 -21.83 14.54 -4.69
C PRO A 157 -22.15 14.96 -3.25
N ALA A 158 -23.14 15.85 -3.09
CA ALA A 158 -23.63 16.17 -1.76
C ALA A 158 -24.11 14.86 -1.09
N PRO A 159 -23.77 14.62 0.20
CA PRO A 159 -24.31 13.47 0.90
C PRO A 159 -25.84 13.53 0.83
N ALA A 160 -26.48 12.44 0.46
CA ALA A 160 -27.94 12.39 0.47
C ALA A 160 -28.42 12.69 1.89
N SER A 161 -29.28 13.71 2.04
CA SER A 161 -29.87 14.06 3.33
C SER A 161 -30.60 12.84 3.90
N ALA A 162 -30.24 12.41 5.10
CA ALA A 162 -30.82 11.22 5.75
C ALA A 162 -32.35 11.34 5.97
N ASP A 163 -32.92 12.54 5.88
CA ASP A 163 -34.36 12.79 5.98
C ASP A 163 -35.20 12.17 4.85
N ALA A 164 -34.62 11.93 3.66
CA ALA A 164 -35.35 11.31 2.56
C ALA A 164 -35.63 9.81 2.79
N ALA A 165 -34.86 9.13 3.64
CA ALA A 165 -35.01 7.70 3.91
C ALA A 165 -36.07 7.38 4.98
N ALA A 166 -36.50 8.36 5.78
CA ALA A 166 -37.48 8.16 6.86
C ALA A 166 -38.94 8.31 6.43
N GLY A 167 -39.19 8.92 5.26
CA GLY A 167 -40.54 9.24 4.74
C GLY A 167 -41.23 8.14 3.91
N ALA A 168 -40.55 7.03 3.63
CA ALA A 168 -41.12 5.92 2.86
C ALA A 168 -41.43 4.72 3.76
N ARG A 169 -42.51 4.84 4.55
CA ARG A 169 -43.17 3.70 5.20
C ARG A 169 -44.67 3.96 5.14
N TRP A 170 -45.31 3.32 4.17
CA TRP A 170 -46.75 3.17 4.04
C TRP A 170 -47.22 2.00 4.91
#